data_AF-A0A1I0P1L9-F1
#
_entry.id   AF-A0A1I0P1L9-F1
#
_cell.length_a   1.000
_cell.length_b   1.000
_cell.length_c   1.000
_cell.angle_alpha   90.00
_cell.angle_beta   90.00
_cell.angle_gamma   90.00
#
_symmetry.space_group_name_H-M   'P 1'
#
loop_
_entity.id
_entity.type
_entity.pdbx_description
1 polymer ?
#
loop_
_entity_poly.entity_id
_entity_poly.type
_entity_poly.pdbx_seq_one_letter_code
_entity_poly.pdbx_strand_id
1 'polypeptide(L)'
;MLDITALIGKLQRPKLLVRAARFGLDDYRRERDLPRALKSAVIPRTGEALLRLSDLEAEMNEKRELQDAAYSYATHIDLLIAIMAEARLFEATHRRRTIR
;
A
#
# COMPACT_ATOMS: atom_id res chain seq x y z
N MET A 1 -5.35 13.68 -12.79
CA MET A 1 -5.20 13.66 -11.31
C MET A 1 -5.53 12.25 -10.86
N LEU A 2 -4.53 11.42 -10.61
CA LEU A 2 -4.75 10.04 -10.16
C LEU A 2 -5.20 10.10 -8.70
N ASP A 3 -6.51 10.02 -8.52
CA ASP A 3 -7.14 10.04 -7.22
C ASP A 3 -6.82 8.72 -6.53
N ILE A 4 -5.86 8.72 -5.61
CA ILE A 4 -5.52 7.57 -4.77
C ILE A 4 -6.79 7.05 -4.08
N THR A 5 -7.71 7.95 -3.74
CA THR A 5 -9.04 7.62 -3.24
C THR A 5 -9.89 6.82 -4.22
N ALA A 6 -9.80 7.12 -5.53
CA ALA A 6 -10.48 6.37 -6.58
C ALA A 6 -9.78 5.04 -6.89
N LEU A 7 -8.45 4.99 -6.80
CA LEU A 7 -7.68 3.74 -6.92
C LEU A 7 -8.04 2.76 -5.79
N ILE A 8 -8.12 3.26 -4.55
CA ILE A 8 -8.56 2.50 -3.38
C ILE A 8 -10.07 2.19 -3.47
N GLY A 9 -10.89 3.11 -3.98
CA GLY A 9 -12.33 2.89 -4.15
C GLY A 9 -12.70 1.82 -5.17
N LYS A 10 -11.79 1.51 -6.11
CA LYS A 10 -11.94 0.38 -7.06
C LYS A 10 -11.58 -0.97 -6.43
N LEU A 11 -10.80 -0.97 -5.35
CA LEU A 11 -10.55 -2.18 -4.58
C LEU A 11 -11.79 -2.41 -3.69
N GLN A 12 -12.44 -3.56 -3.81
CA GLN A 12 -13.64 -3.98 -3.05
C GLN A 12 -13.31 -4.21 -1.56
N ARG A 13 -12.65 -3.26 -0.91
CA ARG A 13 -12.13 -3.39 0.46
C ARG A 13 -13.14 -2.84 1.46
N PRO A 14 -13.29 -3.49 2.63
CA PRO A 14 -14.05 -2.93 3.74
C PRO A 14 -13.60 -1.51 4.05
N LYS A 15 -14.55 -0.55 4.03
CA LYS A 15 -14.27 0.89 4.26
C LYS A 15 -13.49 1.17 5.55
N LEU A 16 -13.57 0.26 6.52
CA LEU A 16 -12.84 0.32 7.79
C LEU A 16 -11.32 0.16 7.62
N LEU A 17 -10.87 -0.80 6.80
CA LEU A 17 -9.43 -1.04 6.58
C LEU A 17 -8.76 0.16 5.92
N VAL A 18 -9.43 0.71 4.92
CA VAL A 18 -8.97 1.91 4.21
C VAL A 18 -8.91 3.12 5.16
N ARG A 19 -9.91 3.28 6.04
CA ARG A 19 -9.90 4.34 7.05
C ARG A 19 -8.76 4.17 8.04
N ALA A 20 -8.54 2.96 8.55
CA ALA A 20 -7.44 2.67 9.47
C ALA A 20 -6.07 2.98 8.84
N ALA A 21 -5.87 2.55 7.59
CA ALA A 21 -4.64 2.82 6.86
C ALA A 21 -4.40 4.31 6.63
N ARG A 22 -5.45 5.12 6.44
CA ARG A 22 -5.29 6.57 6.29
C ARG A 22 -4.67 7.23 7.53
N PHE A 23 -4.99 6.77 8.73
CA PHE A 23 -4.42 7.31 9.96
C PHE A 23 -2.94 6.95 10.12
N GLY A 24 -2.50 5.80 9.59
CA GLY A 24 -1.09 5.39 9.63
C GLY A 24 -0.21 6.04 8.55
N LEU A 25 -0.77 6.85 7.66
CA LEU A 25 -0.01 7.48 6.58
C LEU A 25 1.00 8.51 7.08
N ASP A 26 0.66 9.24 8.13
CA ASP A 26 1.52 10.30 8.67
C ASP A 26 2.75 9.73 9.39
N ASP A 27 2.65 8.49 9.86
CA ASP A 27 3.73 7.77 10.56
C ASP A 27 4.59 6.89 9.64
N TYR A 28 4.22 6.78 8.35
CA TYR A 28 4.92 5.92 7.39
C TYR A 28 6.32 6.44 7.07
N ARG A 29 7.32 5.60 7.32
CA ARG A 29 8.72 5.83 6.99
C ARG A 29 9.21 4.78 6.01
N ARG A 30 9.39 5.19 4.76
CA ARG A 30 9.79 4.32 3.64
C ARG A 30 10.99 3.41 3.95
N GLU A 31 12.03 3.94 4.60
CA GLU A 31 13.25 3.18 4.89
C GLU A 31 13.05 2.07 5.94
N ARG A 32 12.06 2.23 6.84
CA ARG A 32 11.76 1.28 7.91
C ARG A 32 10.63 0.34 7.54
N ASP A 33 9.55 0.91 6.99
CA ASP A 33 8.26 0.22 6.84
C ASP A 33 8.18 -0.55 5.53
N LEU A 34 8.79 -0.06 4.44
CA LEU A 34 8.76 -0.76 3.15
C LEU A 34 9.50 -2.10 3.17
N PRO A 35 10.73 -2.21 3.73
CA PRO A 35 11.41 -3.50 3.89
C PRO A 35 10.59 -4.50 4.71
N ARG A 36 9.93 -4.03 5.76
CA ARG A 36 9.09 -4.84 6.65
C ARG A 36 7.84 -5.35 5.93
N ALA A 37 7.16 -4.48 5.17
CA ALA A 37 5.98 -4.84 4.39
C ALA A 37 6.31 -5.82 3.26
N LEU A 38 7.44 -5.63 2.57
CA LEU A 38 7.89 -6.48 1.47
C LEU A 38 8.65 -7.73 1.93
N LYS A 39 8.97 -7.85 3.22
CA LYS A 39 9.89 -8.88 3.76
C LYS A 39 11.19 -8.95 2.95
N SER A 40 11.71 -7.80 2.54
CA SER A 40 12.89 -7.70 1.66
C SER A 40 13.91 -6.75 2.27
N ALA A 41 15.19 -7.11 2.21
CA ALA A 41 16.28 -6.26 2.71
C ALA A 41 16.59 -5.07 1.79
N VAL A 42 16.12 -5.11 0.54
CA VAL A 42 16.37 -4.07 -0.46
C VAL A 42 15.14 -3.18 -0.58
N ILE A 43 15.37 -1.87 -0.62
CA ILE A 43 14.33 -0.87 -0.87
C ILE A 43 14.20 -0.70 -2.40
N PRO A 44 13.15 -1.23 -3.05
CA PRO A 44 12.98 -1.09 -4.48
C PRO A 44 12.62 0.35 -4.87
N ARG A 45 12.64 0.64 -6.17
CA ARG A 45 12.09 1.91 -6.70
C ARG A 45 10.58 1.93 -6.51
N THR A 46 10.00 3.12 -6.34
CA THR A 46 8.57 3.29 -6.02
C THR A 46 7.61 2.56 -6.96
N GLY A 47 7.90 2.51 -8.28
CA GLY A 47 7.06 1.76 -9.22
C GLY A 47 7.11 0.24 -9.00
N GLU A 48 8.30 -0.32 -8.74
CA GLU A 48 8.46 -1.74 -8.44
C GLU A 48 7.90 -2.08 -7.05
N ALA A 49 8.07 -1.18 -6.07
CA ALA A 49 7.47 -1.30 -4.76
C ALA A 49 5.94 -1.44 -4.85
N LEU A 50 5.29 -0.58 -5.63
CA LEU A 50 3.84 -0.60 -5.82
C LEU A 50 3.34 -1.90 -6.45
N LEU A 51 4.06 -2.43 -7.44
CA LEU A 51 3.69 -3.70 -8.07
C LEU A 51 3.69 -4.83 -7.03
N ARG A 52 4.82 -5.00 -6.32
CA ARG A 52 4.97 -6.06 -5.31
C ARG A 52 3.99 -5.91 -4.14
N LEU A 53 3.77 -4.69 -3.67
CA LEU A 53 2.80 -4.42 -2.60
C LEU A 53 1.38 -4.75 -3.04
N SER A 54 1.04 -4.56 -4.32
CA SER A 54 -0.28 -4.89 -4.86
C SER A 54 -0.49 -6.40 -4.92
N ASP A 55 0.54 -7.16 -5.32
CA ASP A 55 0.47 -8.64 -5.34
C ASP A 55 0.26 -9.20 -3.92
N LEU A 56 1.07 -8.75 -2.96
CA LEU A 56 0.93 -9.13 -1.55
C LEU A 56 -0.45 -8.80 -0.98
N GLU A 57 -1.08 -7.76 -1.51
CA GLU A 57 -2.37 -7.34 -1.04
C GLU A 57 -3.49 -8.21 -1.58
N ALA A 58 -3.43 -8.59 -2.85
CA ALA A 58 -4.35 -9.54 -3.43
C ALA A 58 -4.33 -10.85 -2.64
N GLU A 59 -3.14 -11.37 -2.31
CA GLU A 59 -2.97 -12.54 -1.44
C GLU A 59 -3.58 -12.34 -0.05
N MET A 60 -3.39 -11.16 0.55
CA MET A 60 -3.94 -10.86 1.88
C MET A 60 -5.47 -10.73 1.85
N ASN A 61 -6.03 -10.20 0.76
CA ASN A 61 -7.46 -10.13 0.57
C ASN A 61 -8.08 -11.51 0.34
N GLU A 62 -7.43 -12.39 -0.41
CA GLU A 62 -7.85 -13.78 -0.57
C GLU A 62 -7.91 -14.50 0.79
N LYS A 63 -6.86 -14.38 1.60
CA LYS A 63 -6.85 -14.91 2.98
C LYS A 63 -7.98 -14.37 3.83
N ARG A 64 -8.33 -13.08 3.69
CA ARG A 64 -9.47 -12.46 4.39
C ARG A 64 -10.80 -13.09 3.97
N GLU A 65 -10.99 -13.31 2.67
CA GLU A 65 -12.22 -13.86 2.10
C GLU A 65 -12.41 -15.34 2.46
N LEU A 66 -11.31 -16.10 2.49
CA LEU A 66 -11.28 -17.49 2.92
C LEU A 66 -11.32 -17.68 4.45
N GLN A 67 -11.32 -16.58 5.22
CA GLN A 67 -11.22 -16.60 6.69
C GLN A 67 -10.03 -17.43 7.19
N ASP A 68 -8.92 -17.35 6.47
CA ASP A 68 -7.70 -18.11 6.75
C ASP A 68 -7.15 -17.76 8.15
N ALA A 69 -6.73 -18.76 8.92
CA ALA A 69 -6.17 -18.58 10.25
C ALA A 69 -4.85 -17.77 10.24
N ALA A 70 -4.14 -17.72 9.12
CA ALA A 70 -2.95 -16.92 8.92
C ALA A 70 -3.25 -15.45 8.57
N TYR A 71 -4.52 -15.08 8.41
CA TYR A 71 -4.91 -13.70 8.11
C TYR A 71 -4.69 -12.78 9.32
N SER A 72 -4.05 -11.63 9.08
CA SER A 72 -3.81 -10.60 10.08
C SER A 72 -4.32 -9.25 9.60
N TYR A 73 -5.30 -8.69 10.32
CA TYR A 73 -5.81 -7.35 10.07
C TYR A 73 -4.70 -6.29 10.18
N ALA A 74 -3.82 -6.41 11.17
CA ALA A 74 -2.73 -5.46 11.37
C ALA A 74 -1.78 -5.44 10.17
N THR A 75 -1.38 -6.61 9.68
CA THR A 75 -0.51 -6.74 8.50
C THR A 75 -1.19 -6.20 7.24
N HIS A 76 -2.49 -6.42 7.08
CA HIS A 76 -3.24 -5.87 5.95
C HIS A 76 -3.31 -4.34 6.01
N ILE A 77 -3.51 -3.76 7.20
CA ILE A 77 -3.48 -2.30 7.38
C ILE A 77 -2.08 -1.75 7.06
N ASP A 78 -1.01 -2.36 7.55
CA ASP A 78 0.37 -1.97 7.25
C ASP A 78 0.64 -1.98 5.73
N LEU A 79 0.17 -3.01 5.05
CA LEU A 79 0.31 -3.13 3.59
C LEU A 79 -0.46 -2.06 2.84
N LEU A 80 -1.69 -1.75 3.30
CA LEU A 80 -2.50 -0.65 2.79
C LEU A 80 -1.82 0.71 2.97
N ILE A 81 -1.24 0.96 4.15
CA ILE A 81 -0.47 2.18 4.44
C ILE A 81 0.67 2.32 3.44
N ALA A 82 1.45 1.25 3.25
CA ALA A 82 2.59 1.24 2.33
C ALA A 82 2.17 1.51 0.88
N ILE A 83 1.10 0.86 0.39
CA ILE A 83 0.58 1.10 -0.97
C ILE A 83 0.19 2.57 -1.14
N MET A 84 -0.57 3.12 -0.21
CA MET A 84 -1.05 4.50 -0.29
C MET A 84 0.11 5.50 -0.23
N ALA A 85 1.09 5.26 0.62
CA ALA A 85 2.25 6.13 0.76
C ALA A 85 3.17 6.08 -0.48
N GLU A 86 3.47 4.87 -0.99
CA GLU A 86 4.25 4.73 -2.21
C GLU A 86 3.50 5.30 -3.43
N ALA A 87 2.16 5.21 -3.48
CA ALA A 87 1.37 5.81 -4.54
C ALA A 87 1.47 7.35 -4.51
N ARG A 88 1.41 7.97 -3.32
CA ARG A 88 1.64 9.42 -3.16
C ARG A 88 3.03 9.83 -3.63
N LEU A 89 4.05 9.04 -3.27
CA LEU A 89 5.43 9.29 -3.67
C LEU A 89 5.64 9.14 -5.19
N PHE A 90 5.00 8.13 -5.78
CA PHE A 90 5.03 7.88 -7.23
C PHE A 90 4.45 9.07 -7.99
N GLU A 91 3.27 9.53 -7.60
CA GLU A 91 2.60 10.69 -8.19
C GLU A 91 3.43 11.97 -8.03
N ALA A 92 3.99 12.22 -6.84
CA ALA A 92 4.83 13.39 -6.61
C ALA A 92 6.09 13.38 -7.50
N THR A 93 6.68 12.21 -7.71
CA THR A 93 7.86 12.03 -8.56
C THR A 93 7.51 12.18 -10.05
N HIS A 94 6.36 11.65 -10.49
CA HIS A 94 5.91 11.74 -11.88
C HIS A 94 5.44 13.15 -12.25
N ARG A 95 4.72 13.84 -11.36
CA ARG A 95 4.29 15.23 -11.57
C ARG A 95 5.47 16.19 -11.75
N ARG A 96 6.58 15.96 -11.05
CA ARG A 96 7.82 16.74 -11.22
C ARG A 96 8.47 16.52 -12.58
N ARG A 97 8.33 15.34 -13.18
CA ARG A 97 8.88 15.04 -14.52
C ARG A 97 8.08 15.66 -15.64
N THR A 98 6.79 15.91 -15.46
CA THR A 98 5.90 16.47 -16.50
C THR A 98 5.92 18.00 -16.60
N ILE A 99 6.60 18.70 -15.67
CA ILE A 99 6.68 20.18 -15.63
C ILE A 99 8.03 20.67 -16.19
N ARG A 100 8.83 19.79 -16.79
CA ARG A 100 10.12 20.10 -17.40
C ARG A 100 10.08 19.77 -18.88
#